data_AF-E4RLW9-F1
#
_entry.id   AF-E4RLW9-F1
#
_cell.length_a   1.000
_cell.length_b   1.000
_cell.length_c   1.000
_cell.angle_alpha   90.00
_cell.angle_beta   90.00
_cell.angle_gamma   90.00
#
_symmetry.space_group_name_H-M   'P 1'
#
loop_
_entity.id
_entity.type
_entity.pdbx_description
1 polymer ?
#
loop_
_entity_poly.entity_id
_entity_poly.type
_entity_poly.pdbx_seq_one_letter_code
_entity_poly.pdbx_strand_id
1 'polypeptide(L)'
;MYLLFDYELILLENTVFASCNAASSNVNFGKDFEFFKTMDWDKIFHRGSLHIEDTPLKREIISKRHAELLGLQDISLNYLNKIFFRSKADYKRAINLFGKDDKLELDASLFNCNNNYIEDYKLEIHKQTQKTIDINLEFNKRNYKNYTHTIIIKDLESANIVYDKNINFTNGNDLKRHGNYIAP
;
A
#
# COMPACT_ATOMS: atom_id res chain seq x y z
N MET A 1 0.77 0.20 1.11
CA MET A 1 2.05 0.32 1.83
C MET A 1 2.02 1.61 2.62
N TYR A 2 2.48 1.60 3.87
CA TYR A 2 2.77 2.80 4.65
C TYR A 2 4.26 2.86 4.95
N LEU A 3 4.82 4.06 4.92
CA LEU A 3 6.18 4.34 5.34
C LEU A 3 6.12 5.07 6.68
N LEU A 4 6.80 4.55 7.68
CA LEU A 4 6.95 5.19 8.97
C LEU A 4 8.34 5.81 9.02
N PHE A 5 8.36 7.13 9.11
CA PHE A 5 9.58 7.90 9.24
C PHE A 5 9.82 8.31 10.69
N ASP A 6 11.08 8.63 10.99
CA ASP A 6 11.48 9.26 12.24
C ASP A 6 10.90 10.67 12.34
N TYR A 7 10.50 11.06 13.56
CA TYR A 7 9.97 12.38 13.83
C TYR A 7 11.05 13.46 13.74
N GLU A 8 12.34 13.11 13.88
CA GLU A 8 13.47 14.03 13.71
C GLU A 8 13.48 14.73 12.34
N LEU A 9 12.79 14.19 11.33
CA LEU A 9 12.58 14.86 10.04
C LEU A 9 12.01 16.28 10.17
N ILE A 10 11.22 16.54 11.21
CA ILE A 10 10.63 17.86 11.46
C ILE A 10 11.67 18.91 11.85
N LEU A 11 12.86 18.48 12.29
CA LEU A 11 13.95 19.33 12.74
C LEU A 11 14.93 19.68 11.61
N LEU A 12 14.79 19.04 10.44
CA LEU A 12 15.70 19.28 9.34
C LEU A 12 15.51 20.67 8.73
N GLU A 13 16.62 21.32 8.41
CA GLU A 13 16.57 22.67 7.83
C GLU A 13 15.87 22.70 6.47
N ASN A 14 15.94 21.59 5.73
CA ASN A 14 15.37 21.40 4.41
C ASN A 14 13.94 20.82 4.42
N THR A 15 13.25 20.84 5.56
CA THR A 15 11.82 20.48 5.63
C THR A 15 10.96 21.67 6.03
N VAL A 16 9.69 21.61 5.63
CA VAL A 16 8.67 22.58 6.03
C VAL A 16 7.34 21.86 6.24
N PHE A 17 6.59 22.28 7.24
CA PHE A 17 5.30 21.69 7.57
C PHE A 17 4.16 22.56 7.00
N ALA A 18 3.21 21.92 6.35
CA ALA A 18 2.00 22.53 5.83
C ALA A 18 0.85 22.31 6.81
N SER A 19 0.13 23.36 7.20
CA SER A 19 -0.94 23.28 8.20
C SER A 19 -2.20 22.50 7.76
N CYS A 20 -2.25 22.18 6.47
CA CYS A 20 -3.25 21.39 5.75
C CYS A 20 -2.59 20.98 4.42
N ASN A 21 -3.39 20.50 3.45
CA ASN A 21 -2.88 20.14 2.13
C ASN A 21 -2.07 21.30 1.51
N ALA A 22 -0.85 21.02 1.05
CA ALA A 22 0.08 22.04 0.57
C ALA A 22 -0.42 22.85 -0.64
N ALA A 23 -1.37 22.32 -1.41
CA ALA A 23 -1.96 23.00 -2.56
C ALA A 23 -3.20 23.84 -2.21
N SER A 24 -3.60 23.90 -0.93
CA SER A 24 -4.76 24.68 -0.49
C SER A 24 -4.48 26.19 -0.51
N SER A 25 -5.49 27.00 -0.85
CA SER A 25 -5.37 28.47 -0.79
C SER A 25 -5.22 29.04 0.62
N ASN A 26 -5.57 28.26 1.66
CA ASN A 26 -5.53 28.68 3.06
C ASN A 26 -4.40 27.98 3.84
N VAL A 27 -3.41 27.43 3.14
CA VAL A 27 -2.28 26.76 3.77
C VAL A 27 -1.34 27.76 4.42
N ASN A 28 -0.96 27.49 5.66
CA ASN A 28 0.18 28.12 6.30
C ASN A 28 1.35 27.13 6.30
N PHE A 29 2.54 27.65 6.04
CA PHE A 29 3.79 26.90 6.11
C PHE A 29 4.64 27.38 7.28
N GLY A 30 5.30 26.46 7.97
CA GLY A 30 6.26 26.79 9.00
C GLY A 30 7.05 25.57 9.45
N LYS A 31 8.11 25.82 10.23
CA LYS A 31 9.03 24.77 10.69
C LYS A 31 9.59 25.01 12.08
N ASP A 32 9.06 26.01 12.79
CA ASP A 32 9.54 26.40 14.10
C ASP A 32 8.50 26.14 15.19
N PHE A 33 8.96 26.30 16.43
CA PHE A 33 8.14 26.08 17.61
C PHE A 33 6.90 26.97 17.65
N GLU A 34 7.00 28.22 17.21
CA GLU A 34 5.86 29.14 17.21
C GLU A 34 4.80 28.70 16.21
N PHE A 35 5.19 28.23 15.02
CA PHE A 35 4.26 27.62 14.08
C PHE A 35 3.57 26.39 14.69
N PHE A 36 4.32 25.46 15.29
CA PHE A 36 3.76 24.22 15.84
C PHE A 36 2.81 24.44 17.01
N LYS A 37 2.96 25.51 17.78
CA LYS A 37 1.97 25.91 18.80
C LYS A 37 0.60 26.26 18.22
N THR A 38 0.56 26.81 17.00
CA THR A 38 -0.69 27.21 16.35
C THR A 38 -1.45 26.04 15.73
N MET A 39 -0.84 24.85 15.70
CA MET A 39 -1.39 23.69 15.04
C MET A 39 -2.47 23.01 15.89
N ASP A 40 -3.60 22.70 15.25
CA ASP A 40 -4.68 21.96 15.85
C ASP A 40 -4.41 20.45 15.74
N TRP A 41 -3.53 19.96 16.62
CA TRP A 41 -3.05 18.58 16.63
C TRP A 41 -4.19 17.56 16.80
N ASP A 42 -5.23 17.91 17.55
CA ASP A 42 -6.40 17.06 17.73
C ASP A 42 -7.13 16.84 16.40
N LYS A 43 -7.31 17.89 15.58
CA LYS A 43 -7.91 17.76 14.25
C LYS A 43 -6.99 17.06 13.26
N ILE A 44 -5.68 17.32 13.31
CA ILE A 44 -4.68 16.69 12.43
C ILE A 44 -4.63 15.17 12.66
N PHE A 45 -4.54 14.76 13.92
CA PHE A 45 -4.48 13.35 14.30
C PHE A 45 -5.85 12.69 14.44
N HIS A 46 -6.94 13.41 14.15
CA HIS A 46 -8.28 12.84 14.18
C HIS A 46 -8.37 11.65 13.19
N ARG A 47 -8.62 10.46 13.73
CA ARG A 47 -8.90 9.24 12.94
C ARG A 47 -10.39 8.92 12.90
N GLY A 48 -10.83 8.22 11.85
CA GLY A 48 -12.19 7.71 11.74
C GLY A 48 -13.19 8.62 11.01
N SER A 49 -14.42 8.11 10.88
CA SER A 49 -15.51 8.74 10.14
C SER A 49 -16.03 10.00 10.82
N LEU A 50 -16.31 11.02 10.03
CA LEU A 50 -16.99 12.24 10.49
C LEU A 50 -18.49 12.08 10.23
N HIS A 51 -19.23 11.64 11.24
CA HIS A 51 -20.70 11.51 11.21
C HIS A 51 -21.41 12.85 11.43
N ILE A 52 -20.90 13.89 10.78
CA ILE A 52 -21.46 15.24 10.78
C ILE A 52 -21.92 15.51 9.35
N GLU A 53 -23.01 16.25 9.20
CA GLU A 53 -23.43 16.81 7.90
C GLU A 53 -22.31 17.65 7.28
N ASP A 54 -22.41 17.95 5.98
CA ASP A 54 -21.40 18.74 5.26
C ASP A 54 -21.37 20.21 5.72
N THR A 55 -20.74 20.43 6.86
CA THR A 55 -20.61 21.70 7.56
C THR A 55 -19.21 22.28 7.35
N PRO A 56 -19.03 23.61 7.53
CA PRO A 56 -17.72 24.23 7.56
C PRO A 56 -16.73 23.54 8.52
N LEU A 57 -17.22 23.10 9.69
CA LEU A 57 -16.42 22.36 10.68
C LEU A 57 -15.90 21.02 10.12
N LYS A 58 -16.75 20.25 9.42
CA LYS A 58 -16.33 19.01 8.79
C LYS A 58 -15.23 19.25 7.75
N ARG A 59 -15.39 20.28 6.90
CA ARG A 59 -14.39 20.64 5.89
C ARG A 59 -13.08 21.10 6.52
N GLU A 60 -13.14 21.83 7.63
CA GLU A 60 -11.97 22.22 8.40
C GLU A 60 -11.21 20.99 8.93
N ILE A 61 -11.91 20.06 9.60
CA ILE A 61 -11.28 18.82 10.10
C ILE A 61 -10.66 18.03 8.96
N ILE A 62 -11.37 17.85 7.84
CA ILE A 62 -10.84 17.15 6.65
C ILE A 62 -9.57 17.86 6.12
N SER A 63 -9.61 19.18 6.03
CA SER A 63 -8.45 19.97 5.57
C SER A 63 -7.24 19.79 6.48
N LYS A 64 -7.45 19.85 7.81
CA LYS A 64 -6.38 19.68 8.80
C LYS A 64 -5.80 18.26 8.82
N ARG A 65 -6.60 17.22 8.58
CA ARG A 65 -6.11 15.84 8.43
C ARG A 65 -5.14 15.66 7.25
N HIS A 66 -5.14 16.58 6.29
CA HIS A 66 -4.21 16.59 5.16
C HIS A 66 -2.98 17.46 5.42
N ALA A 67 -2.66 17.78 6.67
CA ALA A 67 -1.39 18.42 7.00
C ALA A 67 -0.21 17.52 6.57
N GLU A 68 0.84 18.13 6.04
CA GLU A 68 1.93 17.44 5.34
C GLU A 68 3.30 17.96 5.81
N LEU A 69 4.28 17.07 5.95
CA LEU A 69 5.69 17.45 6.03
C LEU A 69 6.28 17.38 4.62
N LEU A 70 6.85 18.48 4.16
CA LEU A 70 7.43 18.60 2.82
C LEU A 70 8.95 18.62 2.91
N GLY A 71 9.60 17.75 2.13
CA GLY A 71 11.03 17.84 1.86
C GLY A 71 11.30 18.82 0.72
N LEU A 72 12.13 19.82 0.96
CA LEU A 72 12.58 20.76 -0.07
C LEU A 72 13.72 20.17 -0.93
N GLN A 73 14.30 19.08 -0.45
CA GLN A 73 15.34 18.27 -1.11
C GLN A 73 15.10 16.80 -0.77
N ASP A 74 15.89 15.91 -1.37
CA ASP A 74 15.84 14.48 -1.08
C ASP A 74 16.10 14.21 0.41
N ILE A 75 15.25 13.35 0.99
CA ILE A 75 15.34 12.93 2.38
C ILE A 75 16.06 11.58 2.43
N SER A 76 17.06 11.47 3.30
CA SER A 76 17.78 10.22 3.52
C SER A 76 16.86 9.10 4.00
N LEU A 77 17.06 7.90 3.47
CA LEU A 77 16.39 6.69 3.95
C LEU A 77 16.80 6.28 5.37
N ASN A 78 17.82 6.91 5.95
CA ASN A 78 18.16 6.69 7.36
C ASN A 78 17.04 7.10 8.32
N TYR A 79 16.14 8.00 7.89
CA TYR A 79 14.96 8.36 8.65
C TYR A 79 13.79 7.40 8.45
N LEU A 80 13.92 6.36 7.63
CA LEU A 80 12.87 5.35 7.43
C LEU A 80 12.98 4.27 8.50
N ASN A 81 12.01 4.25 9.42
CA ASN A 81 11.97 3.30 10.53
C ASN A 81 11.30 1.98 10.14
N LYS A 82 10.16 2.04 9.44
CA LYS A 82 9.39 0.85 9.02
C LYS A 82 8.70 1.04 7.67
N ILE A 83 8.53 -0.07 6.96
CA ILE A 83 7.68 -0.20 5.78
C ILE A 83 6.60 -1.23 6.11
N PHE A 84 5.36 -0.76 6.25
CA PHE A 84 4.22 -1.62 6.52
C PHE A 84 3.55 -2.06 5.23
N PHE A 85 3.39 -3.37 5.10
CA PHE A 85 2.68 -4.03 4.01
C PHE A 85 1.28 -4.40 4.46
N ARG A 86 0.35 -4.33 3.50
CA ARG A 86 -1.06 -4.64 3.73
C ARG A 86 -1.32 -6.14 3.79
N SER A 87 -0.61 -6.90 2.97
CA SER A 87 -0.85 -8.33 2.78
C SER A 87 0.44 -9.13 2.71
N LYS A 88 0.34 -10.43 2.98
CA LYS A 88 1.48 -11.35 2.86
C LYS A 88 2.02 -11.38 1.44
N ALA A 89 1.16 -11.24 0.44
CA ALA A 89 1.56 -11.18 -0.96
C ALA A 89 2.53 -9.99 -1.22
N ASP A 90 2.16 -8.79 -0.80
CA ASP A 90 2.99 -7.59 -0.97
C ASP A 90 4.31 -7.71 -0.19
N TYR A 91 4.24 -8.23 1.04
CA TYR A 91 5.41 -8.46 1.90
C TYR A 91 6.39 -9.48 1.31
N LYS A 92 5.90 -10.65 0.87
CA LYS A 92 6.72 -11.68 0.20
C LYS A 92 7.39 -11.14 -1.06
N ARG A 93 6.66 -10.34 -1.84
CA ARG A 93 7.21 -9.70 -3.04
C ARG A 93 8.35 -8.76 -2.70
N ALA A 94 8.21 -7.94 -1.65
CA ALA A 94 9.29 -7.07 -1.19
C ALA A 94 10.52 -7.88 -0.75
N ILE A 95 10.33 -8.95 0.03
CA ILE A 95 11.44 -9.84 0.43
C ILE A 95 12.13 -10.46 -0.78
N ASN A 96 11.38 -10.91 -1.78
CA ASN A 96 11.97 -11.55 -2.96
C ASN A 96 12.78 -10.56 -3.81
N LEU A 97 12.39 -9.29 -3.84
CA LEU A 97 13.06 -8.25 -4.64
C LEU A 97 14.26 -7.64 -3.90
N PHE A 98 14.12 -7.39 -2.60
CA PHE A 98 15.07 -6.59 -1.82
C PHE A 98 15.79 -7.37 -0.72
N GLY A 99 15.44 -8.63 -0.51
CA GLY A 99 15.91 -9.42 0.62
C GLY A 99 15.09 -9.16 1.88
N LYS A 100 15.42 -9.90 2.95
CA LYS A 100 14.84 -9.65 4.27
C LYS A 100 15.53 -8.43 4.89
N ASP A 101 14.72 -7.51 5.40
CA ASP A 101 15.17 -6.33 6.16
C ASP A 101 14.19 -6.14 7.33
N ASP A 102 14.73 -5.78 8.48
CA ASP A 102 14.05 -5.58 9.76
C ASP A 102 13.10 -4.37 9.76
N LYS A 103 13.19 -3.51 8.76
CA LYS A 103 12.22 -2.44 8.48
C LYS A 103 10.95 -2.97 7.82
N LEU A 104 10.96 -4.14 7.17
CA LEU A 104 9.79 -4.69 6.50
C LEU A 104 8.85 -5.35 7.50
N GLU A 105 7.58 -4.94 7.51
CA GLU A 105 6.60 -5.43 8.48
C GLU A 105 5.23 -5.65 7.85
N LEU A 106 4.54 -6.72 8.23
CA LEU A 106 3.18 -6.99 7.81
C LEU A 106 2.20 -6.53 8.89
N ASP A 107 1.43 -5.48 8.61
CA ASP A 107 0.34 -5.03 9.47
C ASP A 107 -0.86 -4.59 8.63
N ALA A 108 -1.79 -5.53 8.44
CA ALA A 108 -3.01 -5.29 7.68
C ALA A 108 -3.96 -4.29 8.37
N SER A 109 -3.85 -4.10 9.69
CA SER A 109 -4.78 -3.27 10.47
C SER A 109 -4.63 -1.78 10.17
N LEU A 110 -3.46 -1.36 9.67
CA LEU A 110 -3.21 0.02 9.27
C LEU A 110 -3.99 0.43 8.01
N PHE A 111 -4.45 -0.53 7.21
CA PHE A 111 -5.05 -0.28 5.91
C PHE A 111 -6.57 -0.32 5.96
N ASN A 112 -7.21 0.79 5.62
CA ASN A 112 -8.65 0.81 5.38
C ASN A 112 -8.95 0.34 3.95
N CYS A 113 -9.06 -0.97 3.73
CA CYS A 113 -9.28 -1.55 2.40
C CYS A 113 -10.70 -2.10 2.22
N ASN A 114 -11.53 -1.30 1.54
CA ASN A 114 -12.89 -1.71 1.17
C ASN A 114 -12.95 -2.62 -0.07
N ASN A 115 -11.84 -2.84 -0.77
CA ASN A 115 -11.79 -3.63 -2.02
C ASN A 115 -11.20 -5.03 -1.81
N ASN A 116 -11.45 -5.93 -2.76
CA ASN A 116 -10.80 -7.24 -2.79
C ASN A 116 -9.35 -7.09 -3.29
N TYR A 117 -8.41 -7.83 -2.71
CA TYR A 117 -7.00 -7.86 -3.06
C TYR A 117 -6.40 -9.24 -2.75
N ILE A 118 -5.23 -9.53 -3.31
CA ILE A 118 -4.49 -10.77 -3.04
C ILE A 118 -3.88 -10.66 -1.62
N GLU A 119 -4.41 -11.47 -0.71
CA GLU A 119 -3.94 -11.57 0.67
C GLU A 119 -2.62 -12.32 0.72
N ASP A 120 -2.55 -13.46 0.04
CA ASP A 120 -1.35 -14.28 -0.03
C ASP A 120 -1.28 -15.05 -1.36
N TYR A 121 -0.10 -15.59 -1.66
CA TYR A 121 0.09 -16.52 -2.76
C TYR A 121 1.10 -17.62 -2.43
N LYS A 122 0.98 -18.73 -3.16
CA LYS A 122 1.96 -19.81 -3.18
C LYS A 122 2.29 -20.17 -4.63
N LEU A 123 3.58 -20.28 -4.90
CA LEU A 123 4.11 -20.76 -6.17
C LEU A 123 4.73 -22.13 -5.94
N GLU A 124 4.34 -23.12 -6.73
CA GLU A 124 4.95 -24.45 -6.74
C GLU A 124 5.51 -24.71 -8.14
N ILE A 125 6.80 -25.05 -8.19
CA ILE A 125 7.48 -25.37 -9.45
C ILE A 125 7.66 -26.86 -9.49
N HIS A 126 7.02 -27.53 -10.45
CA HIS A 126 7.19 -28.95 -10.67
C HIS A 126 8.23 -29.16 -11.76
N LYS A 127 9.32 -29.84 -11.40
CA LYS A 127 10.37 -30.24 -12.33
C LYS A 127 10.10 -31.67 -12.79
N GLN A 128 9.20 -31.82 -13.76
CA GLN A 128 9.04 -33.07 -14.52
C GLN A 128 9.68 -32.90 -15.91
N THR A 129 9.30 -33.71 -16.90
CA THR A 129 9.74 -33.57 -18.31
C THR A 129 9.44 -32.18 -18.89
N GLN A 130 8.47 -31.46 -18.32
CA GLN A 130 8.23 -30.04 -18.55
C GLN A 130 8.19 -29.28 -17.22
N LYS A 131 8.68 -28.04 -17.21
CA LYS A 131 8.57 -27.15 -16.05
C LYS A 131 7.16 -26.55 -16.01
N THR A 132 6.36 -26.97 -15.05
CA THR A 132 5.07 -26.34 -14.77
C THR A 132 5.16 -25.48 -13.51
N ILE A 133 4.35 -24.41 -13.47
CA ILE A 133 4.24 -23.52 -12.31
C ILE A 133 2.77 -23.48 -11.90
N ASP A 134 2.50 -23.95 -10.68
CA ASP A 134 1.19 -23.83 -10.06
C ASP A 134 1.15 -22.53 -9.24
N ILE A 135 0.17 -21.68 -9.55
CA ILE A 135 -0.05 -20.40 -8.89
C ILE A 135 -1.34 -20.49 -8.07
N ASN A 136 -1.19 -20.50 -6.75
CA ASN A 136 -2.31 -20.46 -5.81
C ASN A 136 -2.45 -19.05 -5.26
N LEU A 137 -3.60 -18.41 -5.50
CA LEU A 137 -3.90 -17.07 -5.04
C LEU A 137 -4.95 -17.11 -3.93
N GLU A 138 -4.64 -16.48 -2.80
CA GLU A 138 -5.58 -16.23 -1.71
C GLU A 138 -5.96 -14.75 -1.73
N PHE A 139 -7.24 -14.46 -1.55
CA PHE A 139 -7.77 -13.11 -1.58
C PHE A 139 -8.43 -12.77 -0.24
N ASN A 140 -8.43 -11.49 0.14
CA ASN A 140 -8.94 -11.06 1.44
C ASN A 140 -10.46 -11.20 1.57
N LYS A 141 -11.24 -11.04 0.48
CA LYS A 141 -12.70 -11.21 0.51
C LYS A 141 -13.10 -12.54 -0.08
N ARG A 142 -13.81 -13.40 0.66
CA ARG A 142 -14.22 -14.73 0.18
C ARG A 142 -15.28 -14.75 -0.95
N ASN A 143 -15.84 -13.60 -1.33
CA ASN A 143 -16.87 -13.50 -2.37
C ASN A 143 -16.32 -12.82 -3.63
N TYR A 144 -16.00 -13.64 -4.64
CA TYR A 144 -15.41 -13.23 -5.91
C TYR A 144 -16.41 -13.08 -7.05
N LYS A 145 -17.71 -13.27 -6.81
CA LYS A 145 -18.77 -13.37 -7.85
C LYS A 145 -18.78 -12.23 -8.85
N ASN A 146 -18.33 -11.04 -8.43
CA ASN A 146 -18.37 -9.82 -9.22
C ASN A 146 -16.99 -9.36 -9.69
N TYR A 147 -15.96 -10.18 -9.55
CA TYR A 147 -14.59 -9.82 -9.94
C TYR A 147 -14.13 -10.66 -11.13
N THR A 148 -13.88 -9.98 -12.25
CA THR A 148 -13.11 -10.52 -13.37
C THR A 148 -11.61 -10.37 -13.05
N HIS A 149 -10.84 -11.44 -13.28
CA HIS A 149 -9.41 -11.43 -13.02
C HIS A 149 -8.65 -11.75 -14.29
N THR A 150 -7.61 -10.99 -14.57
CA THR A 150 -6.66 -11.24 -15.66
C THR A 150 -5.32 -11.58 -15.04
N ILE A 151 -4.78 -12.76 -15.38
CA ILE A 151 -3.42 -13.13 -14.99
C ILE A 151 -2.51 -12.89 -16.17
N ILE A 152 -1.51 -12.03 -15.95
CA ILE A 152 -0.47 -11.70 -16.92
C ILE A 152 0.86 -12.14 -16.33
N ILE A 153 1.57 -13.02 -17.03
CA ILE A 153 2.95 -13.39 -16.70
C ILE A 153 3.85 -12.69 -17.70
N LYS A 154 4.81 -11.93 -17.19
CA LYS A 154 5.81 -11.23 -17.97
C LYS A 154 7.18 -11.81 -17.70
N ASP A 155 7.97 -11.89 -18.74
CA ASP A 155 9.41 -12.09 -18.61
C ASP A 155 10.02 -10.79 -18.06
N LEU A 156 10.81 -10.92 -16.99
CA LEU A 156 11.43 -9.80 -16.29
C LEU A 156 12.47 -9.07 -17.16
N GLU A 157 13.18 -9.80 -18.02
CA GLU A 157 14.27 -9.22 -18.81
C GLU A 157 13.76 -8.47 -20.04
N SER A 158 12.76 -9.04 -20.71
CA SER A 158 12.25 -8.50 -21.97
C SER A 158 10.96 -7.68 -21.83
N ALA A 159 10.34 -7.68 -20.65
CA ALA A 159 8.98 -7.17 -20.40
C ALA A 159 7.88 -7.76 -21.31
N ASN A 160 8.21 -8.79 -22.10
CA ASN A 160 7.30 -9.47 -22.99
C ASN A 160 6.26 -10.25 -22.18
N ILE A 161 5.02 -10.25 -22.67
CA ILE A 161 3.95 -11.08 -22.11
C ILE A 161 4.19 -12.50 -22.59
N VAL A 162 4.50 -13.38 -21.64
CA VAL A 162 4.73 -14.81 -21.90
C VAL A 162 3.46 -15.63 -21.69
N TYR A 163 2.49 -15.06 -20.97
CA TYR A 163 1.17 -15.65 -20.75
C TYR A 163 0.14 -14.57 -20.42
N ASP A 164 -1.00 -14.62 -21.09
CA ASP A 164 -2.17 -13.78 -20.84
C ASP A 164 -3.42 -14.66 -20.85
N LYS A 165 -4.11 -14.72 -19.71
CA LYS A 165 -5.38 -15.45 -19.62
C LYS A 165 -6.35 -14.76 -18.69
N ASN A 166 -7.56 -14.56 -19.19
CA ASN A 166 -8.72 -14.22 -18.37
C ASN A 166 -9.18 -15.45 -17.60
N ILE A 167 -9.27 -15.32 -16.28
CA ILE A 167 -9.73 -16.38 -15.40
C ILE A 167 -11.02 -15.93 -14.71
N ASN A 168 -12.09 -16.67 -14.98
CA ASN A 168 -13.34 -16.53 -14.25
C ASN A 168 -13.32 -17.50 -13.06
N PHE A 169 -13.21 -16.98 -11.85
CA PHE A 169 -13.31 -17.80 -10.63
C PHE A 169 -14.77 -18.17 -10.40
N THR A 170 -15.14 -19.42 -10.67
CA THR A 170 -16.49 -19.95 -10.41
C THR A 170 -16.62 -20.34 -8.94
N ASN A 171 -17.06 -19.41 -8.08
CA ASN A 171 -17.53 -19.58 -6.69
C ASN A 171 -16.72 -20.46 -5.71
N GLY A 172 -16.42 -19.86 -4.56
CA GLY A 172 -15.72 -20.47 -3.43
C GLY A 172 -16.36 -21.75 -2.91
N ASN A 173 -15.63 -22.85 -3.09
CA ASN A 173 -15.23 -23.79 -2.03
C ASN A 173 -14.20 -24.80 -2.56
N ASP A 174 -14.03 -24.91 -3.88
CA ASP A 174 -13.11 -25.88 -4.49
C ASP A 174 -12.17 -25.23 -5.51
N LEU A 175 -11.03 -24.72 -5.04
CA LEU A 175 -9.86 -24.54 -5.90
C LEU A 175 -8.96 -25.78 -5.77
N LYS A 176 -9.44 -26.90 -6.34
CA LYS A 176 -8.56 -27.91 -6.95
C LYS A 176 -8.87 -27.91 -8.44
N ARG A 177 -8.12 -27.14 -9.22
CA ARG A 177 -8.12 -27.30 -10.68
C ARG A 177 -6.68 -27.26 -11.19
N HIS A 178 -6.17 -28.46 -11.40
CA HIS A 178 -4.99 -28.75 -12.20
C HIS A 178 -5.16 -28.12 -13.59
N GLY A 179 -4.40 -27.05 -13.85
CA GLY A 179 -4.17 -26.57 -15.19
C GLY A 179 -2.97 -27.32 -15.75
N ASN A 180 -3.19 -28.45 -16.43
CA ASN A 180 -2.13 -29.05 -17.23
C ASN A 180 -1.81 -28.11 -18.39
N TYR A 181 -0.67 -27.41 -18.31
CA TYR A 181 -0.09 -26.72 -19.44
C TYR A 181 1.05 -27.59 -19.99
N ILE A 182 0.93 -27.99 -21.25
CA ILE A 182 2.01 -28.62 -22.00
C ILE A 182 2.61 -27.51 -22.87
N ALA A 183 3.85 -27.13 -22.60
CA ALA A 183 4.59 -26.17 -23.43
C ALA A 183 5.19 -26.89 -24.65
N PRO A 184 5.34 -26.21 -25.81
CA PRO A 184 6.02 -26.75 -26.99
C PRO A 184 7.52 -26.98 -26.75
#